data_AF-B1XVA8-F1
#
_entry.id   AF-B1XVA8-F1
#
_cell.length_a   1.000
_cell.length_b   1.000
_cell.length_c   1.000
_cell.angle_alpha   90.00
_cell.angle_beta   90.00
_cell.angle_gamma   90.00
#
_symmetry.space_group_name_H-M   'P 1'
#
loop_
_entity.id
_entity.type
_entity.pdbx_description
1 polymer ?
#
loop_
_entity_poly.entity_id
_entity_poly.type
_entity_poly.pdbx_seq_one_letter_code
_entity_poly.pdbx_strand_id
1 'polypeptide(L)' 'MPLINTLTSEQILTQLKAFKSGAREGTIMPQLAKGYSDEQLETIANQLGKK' A
#
# COMPACT_ATOMS: atom_id res chain seq x y z
N MET A 1 -12.04 6.69 -4.78
CA MET A 1 -10.99 5.87 -4.14
C MET A 1 -11.41 4.40 -4.21
N PRO A 2 -10.50 3.45 -4.45
CA PRO A 2 -10.82 2.04 -4.37
C PRO A 2 -11.24 1.66 -2.94
N LEU A 3 -12.16 0.70 -2.83
CA LEU A 3 -12.53 0.12 -1.54
C LEU A 3 -11.35 -0.71 -1.03
N ILE A 4 -10.70 -0.23 0.03
CA ILE A 4 -9.55 -0.91 0.66
C ILE A 4 -9.94 -1.78 1.85
N ASN A 5 -11.13 -1.54 2.44
CA ASN A 5 -11.61 -2.25 3.63
C ASN A 5 -11.92 -3.74 3.40
N THR A 6 -12.03 -4.18 2.14
CA THR A 6 -12.24 -5.60 1.80
C THR A 6 -10.94 -6.37 1.65
N LEU A 7 -9.79 -5.67 1.63
CA LEU A 7 -8.49 -6.24 1.38
C LEU A 7 -7.83 -6.72 2.68
N THR A 8 -7.04 -7.79 2.60
CA THR A 8 -6.20 -8.23 3.72
C THR A 8 -4.95 -7.35 3.83
N SER A 9 -4.31 -7.35 5.00
CA SER A 9 -3.03 -6.64 5.21
C SER A 9 -1.98 -7.03 4.16
N GLU A 10 -1.86 -8.32 3.80
CA GLU A 10 -0.93 -8.77 2.75
C GLU A 10 -1.28 -8.21 1.36
N GLN A 11 -2.56 -8.15 1.01
CA GLN A 11 -2.99 -7.58 -0.27
C GLN A 11 -2.73 -6.08 -0.33
N ILE A 12 -2.92 -5.36 0.78
CA ILE A 12 -2.60 -3.94 0.86
C ILE A 12 -1.09 -3.73 0.74
N LEU A 13 -0.29 -4.51 1.47
CA LEU A 13 1.16 -4.43 1.44
C LEU A 13 1.73 -4.68 0.04
N THR A 14 1.22 -5.72 -0.63
CA THR A 14 1.63 -6.06 -2.01
C THR A 14 1.36 -4.90 -2.96
N GLN A 15 0.21 -4.25 -2.84
CA GLN A 15 -0.13 -3.10 -3.67
C GLN A 15 0.74 -1.89 -3.34
N LEU A 16 0.99 -1.60 -2.07
CA LEU A 16 1.88 -0.51 -1.64
C LEU A 16 3.31 -0.71 -2.17
N LYS A 17 3.86 -1.92 -2.04
CA LYS A 17 5.18 -2.27 -2.59
C LYS A 17 5.21 -2.16 -4.12
N ALA A 18 4.15 -2.58 -4.81
CA ALA A 18 4.04 -2.44 -6.26
C ALA A 18 3.97 -0.96 -6.72
N PHE A 19 3.29 -0.09 -5.97
CA PHE A 19 3.30 1.35 -6.24
C PHE A 19 4.66 1.98 -5.96
N LYS A 20 5.35 1.56 -4.89
CA LYS A 20 6.69 2.04 -4.54
C LYS A 20 7.73 1.66 -5.60
N SER A 21 7.70 0.42 -6.09
CA SER A 21 8.61 -0.08 -7.13
C SER A 21 8.30 0.43 -8.53
N GLY A 22 7.10 1.00 -8.74
CA GLY A 22 6.62 1.39 -10.06
C GLY A 22 6.07 0.23 -10.89
N ALA A 23 5.97 -0.99 -10.33
CA ALA A 23 5.32 -2.13 -10.98
C ALA A 23 3.80 -1.90 -11.18
N ARG A 24 3.21 -0.98 -10.40
CA ARG A 24 1.83 -0.55 -10.56
C ARG A 24 1.75 0.94 -10.88
N GLU A 25 1.10 1.25 -12.00
CA GLU A 25 0.85 2.64 -12.40
C GLU A 25 -0.17 3.32 -11.48
N GLY A 26 0.06 4.60 -11.23
CA GLY A 26 -0.84 5.46 -10.47
C GLY A 26 -0.34 6.89 -10.44
N THR A 27 -1.24 7.85 -10.37
CA THR A 27 -0.89 9.28 -10.36
C THR A 27 -0.44 9.74 -8.97
N ILE A 28 -1.06 9.20 -7.90
CA ILE A 28 -0.86 9.65 -6.51
C ILE A 28 -0.15 8.59 -5.67
N MET A 29 -0.58 7.32 -5.76
CA MET A 29 -0.09 6.26 -4.89
C MET A 29 1.43 5.99 -4.96
N PRO A 30 2.10 6.03 -6.13
CA PRO A 30 3.56 5.90 -6.19
C PRO A 30 4.30 7.02 -5.43
N GLN A 31 3.78 8.25 -5.46
CA GLN A 31 4.36 9.38 -4.75
C GLN A 31 4.25 9.20 -3.24
N LEU A 32 3.10 8.73 -2.75
CA LEU A 32 2.89 8.40 -1.34
C LEU A 32 3.77 7.22 -0.92
N ALA A 33 3.76 6.12 -1.67
CA ALA A 33 4.46 4.89 -1.31
C ALA A 33 5.99 5.06 -1.29
N LYS A 34 6.56 5.90 -2.16
CA LYS A 34 7.98 6.27 -2.13
C LYS A 34 8.38 7.12 -0.93
N GLY A 35 7.43 7.83 -0.33
CA GLY A 35 7.64 8.64 0.88
C GLY A 35 7.74 7.83 2.18
N TYR A 36 7.47 6.52 2.14
CA TYR A 36 7.49 5.65 3.32
C TYR A 36 8.59 4.57 3.22
N SER A 37 9.17 4.21 4.37
CA SER A 37 10.03 3.03 4.49
C SER A 37 9.22 1.73 4.33
N ASP A 38 9.89 0.61 4.07
CA ASP A 38 9.19 -0.67 3.92
C ASP A 38 8.49 -1.09 5.22
N GLU A 39 9.11 -0.84 6.38
CA GLU A 39 8.52 -1.07 7.70
C GLU A 39 7.26 -0.21 7.94
N GLN A 40 7.28 1.05 7.47
CA GLN A 40 6.11 1.93 7.54
C GLN A 40 4.99 1.43 6.62
N LEU A 41 5.31 0.95 5.41
CA LEU A 41 4.31 0.36 4.52
C LEU A 41 3.70 -0.91 5.12
N GLU A 42 4.48 -1.74 5.79
CA GLU A 42 4.00 -2.91 6.53
C GLU A 42 3.06 -2.51 7.67
N THR A 43 3.42 -1.47 8.42
CA THR A 43 2.58 -0.92 9.49
C THR A 43 1.26 -0.36 8.94
N ILE A 44 1.31 0.40 7.85
CA ILE A 44 0.12 0.93 7.17
C ILE A 44 -0.77 -0.21 6.69
N ALA A 45 -0.19 -1.21 6.04
CA ALA A 45 -0.93 -2.36 5.54
C ALA A 45 -1.60 -3.15 6.67
N ASN A 46 -0.89 -3.37 7.77
CA ASN A 46 -1.43 -4.03 8.96
C ASN A 46 -2.56 -3.22 9.61
N GLN A 47 -2.43 -1.90 9.66
CA GLN A 47 -3.45 -1.04 10.24
C GLN A 47 -4.71 -0.95 9.36
N LEU A 48 -4.55 -0.91 8.03
CA LEU A 48 -5.66 -0.79 7.08
C LEU A 48 -6.34 -2.13 6.78
N GLY A 49 -5.60 -3.24 6.88
CA GLY A 49 -6.12 -4.59 6.67
C GLY A 49 -6.67 -5.25 7.94
N LYS A 50 -6.64 -4.52 9.07
CA LYS A 50 -7.20 -4.98 10.34
C LYS A 50 -8.74 -4.99 10.23
N LYS A 51 -9.32 -6.17 10.40
CA LYS A 51 -10.77 -6.38 10.51
C LYS A 51 -11.21 -6.30 11.96
#